data_AF-A0A497LD36-F1
#
_entry.id   AF-A0A497LD36-F1
#
_cell.length_a   1.000
_cell.length_b   1.000
_cell.length_c   1.000
_cell.angle_alpha   90.00
_cell.angle_beta   90.00
_cell.angle_gamma   90.00
#
_symmetry.space_group_name_H-M   'P 1'
#
loop_
_entity.id
_entity.type
_entity.pdbx_description
1 polymer ?
#
loop_
_entity_poly.entity_id
_entity_poly.type
_entity_poly.pdbx_seq_one_letter_code
_entity_poly.pdbx_strand_id
1 'polypeptide(L)'
;MALVAFEPVSKPVNFERIRRLLEEIESSLAIARSMVSVDYASFLRDVRNRYTLRLALVEVVEAATSLGLCILRDLGVRRVEGYSQVFRKPVEHGVLSLETGEGMKRLARPRNPTTHSTGRSTTPGYTGRLRAAGWGLSRGSLRR
;
A
#
# COMPACT_ATOMS: atom_id res chain seq x y z
N MET A 1 21.85 -8.34 -36.54
CA MET A 1 21.64 -7.87 -35.15
C MET A 1 20.48 -6.87 -35.19
N ALA A 2 19.30 -7.25 -34.68
CA ALA A 2 18.15 -6.35 -34.66
C ALA A 2 18.23 -5.47 -33.39
N LEU A 3 18.44 -4.17 -33.59
CA LEU A 3 18.18 -3.15 -32.57
C LEU A 3 16.66 -3.12 -32.34
N VAL A 4 16.21 -3.63 -31.20
CA VAL A 4 14.85 -3.38 -30.73
C VAL A 4 14.84 -1.96 -30.18
N ALA A 5 14.36 -1.02 -30.98
CA ALA A 5 14.00 0.31 -30.52
C ALA A 5 12.96 0.17 -29.39
N PHE A 6 13.34 0.57 -28.19
CA PHE A 6 12.44 0.58 -27.05
C PHE A 6 11.73 1.93 -27.03
N GLU A 7 10.54 1.99 -27.63
CA GLU A 7 9.65 3.13 -27.53
C GLU A 7 9.38 3.48 -26.05
N PRO A 8 9.66 4.70 -25.58
CA PRO A 8 9.26 5.13 -24.25
C PRO A 8 7.74 5.29 -24.25
N VAL A 9 7.02 4.32 -23.69
CA VAL A 9 5.61 4.50 -23.36
C VAL A 9 5.53 5.46 -22.16
N SER A 10 5.72 6.75 -22.40
CA SER A 10 5.35 7.80 -21.46
C SER A 10 3.83 7.94 -21.52
N LYS A 11 3.11 7.04 -20.84
CA LYS A 11 1.70 7.30 -20.53
C LYS A 11 1.66 8.57 -19.68
N PRO A 12 0.81 9.56 -20.02
CA PRO A 12 0.69 10.76 -19.21
C PRO A 12 0.25 10.36 -17.79
N VAL A 13 0.89 10.98 -16.79
CA VAL A 13 0.52 10.86 -15.38
C VAL A 13 -0.99 11.02 -15.26
N ASN A 14 -1.68 10.00 -14.76
CA ASN A 14 -3.12 10.10 -14.56
C ASN A 14 -3.39 10.86 -13.26
N PHE A 15 -3.30 12.19 -13.35
CA PHE A 15 -3.51 13.12 -12.24
C PHE A 15 -4.85 12.91 -11.54
N GLU A 16 -5.90 12.54 -12.29
CA GLU A 16 -7.22 12.23 -11.72
C GLU A 16 -7.17 10.99 -10.82
N ARG A 17 -6.45 9.95 -11.23
CA ARG A 17 -6.24 8.75 -10.39
C ARG A 17 -5.44 9.07 -9.13
N ILE A 18 -4.40 9.91 -9.24
CA ILE A 18 -3.61 10.35 -8.08
C ILE A 18 -4.49 11.15 -7.11
N ARG A 19 -5.27 12.10 -7.64
CA ARG A 19 -6.20 12.93 -6.86
C ARG A 19 -7.19 12.08 -6.06
N ARG A 20 -7.85 11.11 -6.72
CA ARG A 20 -8.77 10.18 -6.04
C ARG A 20 -8.10 9.37 -4.94
N LEU A 21 -6.89 8.87 -5.19
CA LEU A 21 -6.16 8.11 -4.17
C LEU A 21 -5.77 8.97 -2.96
N LEU A 22 -5.46 10.25 -3.17
CA LEU A 22 -5.21 11.19 -2.07
C LEU A 22 -6.50 11.46 -1.28
N GLU A 23 -7.63 11.68 -1.95
CA GLU A 23 -8.94 11.86 -1.30
C GLU A 23 -9.35 10.63 -0.48
N GLU A 24 -9.09 9.42 -0.99
CA GLU A 24 -9.31 8.16 -0.25
C GLU A 24 -8.44 8.09 1.02
N ILE A 25 -7.15 8.42 0.93
CA ILE A 25 -6.24 8.45 2.08
C ILE A 25 -6.70 9.47 3.11
N GLU A 26 -7.05 10.69 2.69
CA GLU A 26 -7.51 11.76 3.56
C GLU A 26 -8.81 11.39 4.29
N SER A 27 -9.76 10.78 3.58
CA SER A 27 -11.03 10.33 4.15
C SER A 27 -10.83 9.26 5.22
N SER A 28 -10.01 8.23 4.93
CA SER A 28 -9.72 7.19 5.92
C SER A 28 -8.89 7.72 7.10
N LEU A 29 -7.99 8.68 6.87
CA LEU A 29 -7.27 9.37 7.96
C LEU A 29 -8.21 10.21 8.84
N ALA A 30 -9.22 10.87 8.27
CA ALA A 30 -10.21 11.60 9.04
C ALA A 30 -10.98 10.68 10.00
N ILE A 31 -11.34 9.48 9.54
CA ILE A 31 -11.97 8.45 10.38
C ILE A 31 -11.00 7.98 11.46
N ALA A 32 -9.74 7.70 11.12
CA ALA A 32 -8.75 7.29 12.12
C ALA A 32 -8.54 8.37 13.20
N ARG A 33 -8.50 9.65 12.79
CA ARG A 33 -8.38 10.80 13.69
C ARG A 33 -9.57 10.95 14.63
N SER A 34 -10.81 10.73 14.13
CA SER A 34 -11.99 10.79 14.99
C SER A 34 -12.00 9.67 16.02
N MET A 35 -11.52 8.47 15.67
CA MET A 35 -11.42 7.34 16.60
C MET A 35 -10.37 7.53 17.69
N VAL A 36 -9.21 8.11 17.38
CA VAL A 36 -8.19 8.39 18.42
C VAL A 36 -8.54 9.59 19.30
N SER A 37 -9.55 10.38 18.92
CA SER A 37 -10.07 11.49 19.72
C SER A 37 -11.11 11.04 20.76
N VAL A 38 -11.59 9.78 20.68
CA VAL A 38 -12.46 9.18 21.69
C VAL A 38 -11.64 8.86 22.94
N ASP A 39 -12.23 9.00 24.13
CA ASP A 39 -11.56 8.60 25.36
C ASP A 39 -11.21 7.10 25.34
N TYR A 40 -10.06 6.76 25.95
CA TYR A 40 -9.50 5.41 25.88
C TYR A 40 -10.44 4.33 26.44
N ALA A 41 -11.17 4.64 27.52
CA ALA A 41 -12.05 3.66 28.17
C ALA A 41 -13.28 3.36 27.31
N SER A 42 -13.89 4.38 26.70
CA SER A 42 -14.99 4.21 25.75
C SER A 42 -14.54 3.56 24.45
N PHE A 43 -13.34 3.90 23.96
CA PHE A 43 -12.77 3.26 22.79
C PHE A 43 -12.62 1.74 22.98
N LEU A 44 -12.11 1.29 24.13
CA LEU A 44 -11.91 -0.14 24.39
C LEU A 44 -13.22 -0.90 24.62
N ARG A 45 -14.20 -0.28 25.25
CA ARG A 45 -15.49 -0.91 25.58
C ARG A 45 -16.32 -1.21 24.34
N ASP A 46 -16.24 -0.39 23.30
CA ASP A 46 -16.94 -0.64 22.05
C ASP A 46 -16.04 -1.38 21.04
N VAL A 47 -16.43 -2.62 20.72
CA VAL A 47 -15.75 -3.42 19.69
C VAL A 47 -15.80 -2.75 18.31
N ARG A 48 -16.85 -1.96 18.02
CA ARG A 48 -17.01 -1.25 16.76
C ARG A 48 -15.90 -0.23 16.58
N ASN A 49 -15.55 0.53 17.61
CA ASN A 49 -14.46 1.52 17.55
C ASN A 49 -13.13 0.87 17.13
N ARG A 50 -12.83 -0.31 17.69
CA ARG A 50 -11.63 -1.08 17.34
C ARG A 50 -11.65 -1.58 15.89
N TYR A 51 -12.80 -2.06 15.41
CA TYR A 51 -12.93 -2.50 14.02
C TYR A 51 -12.89 -1.34 13.02
N THR A 52 -13.55 -0.22 13.34
CA THR A 52 -13.54 1.01 12.54
C THR A 52 -12.13 1.55 12.40
N LEU A 53 -11.39 1.72 13.50
CA LEU A 53 -10.00 2.17 13.43
C LEU A 53 -9.13 1.19 12.63
N ARG A 54 -9.30 -0.12 12.85
CA ARG A 54 -8.54 -1.13 12.12
C ARG A 54 -8.80 -1.08 10.61
N LEU A 55 -10.06 -0.90 10.22
CA LEU A 55 -10.43 -0.80 8.81
C LEU A 55 -9.89 0.50 8.19
N ALA A 56 -10.04 1.63 8.88
CA ALA A 56 -9.50 2.90 8.42
C ALA A 56 -7.98 2.83 8.16
N LEU A 57 -7.22 2.19 9.06
CA LEU A 57 -5.78 1.98 8.86
C LEU A 57 -5.46 1.06 7.66
N VAL A 58 -6.27 0.02 7.42
CA VAL A 58 -6.13 -0.85 6.24
C VAL A 58 -6.33 -0.03 4.96
N GLU A 59 -7.38 0.79 4.91
CA GLU A 59 -7.71 1.61 3.74
C GLU A 59 -6.61 2.63 3.43
N VAL A 60 -6.08 3.31 4.46
CA VAL A 60 -4.92 4.21 4.29
C VAL A 60 -3.74 3.49 3.65
N VAL A 61 -3.39 2.29 4.13
CA VAL A 61 -2.27 1.51 3.59
C VAL A 61 -2.53 1.09 2.15
N GLU A 62 -3.74 0.65 1.82
CA GLU A 62 -4.08 0.19 0.47
C GLU A 62 -4.09 1.34 -0.55
N ALA A 63 -4.70 2.47 -0.20
CA ALA A 63 -4.74 3.65 -1.06
C ALA A 63 -3.32 4.23 -1.26
N ALA A 64 -2.53 4.34 -0.18
CA ALA A 64 -1.14 4.79 -0.26
C ALA A 64 -0.25 3.82 -1.06
N THR A 65 -0.49 2.52 -0.96
CA THR A 65 0.22 1.51 -1.78
C THR A 65 -0.11 1.68 -3.26
N SER A 66 -1.39 1.85 -3.57
CA SER A 66 -1.86 2.09 -4.95
C SER A 66 -1.27 3.38 -5.52
N LEU A 67 -1.16 4.42 -4.70
CA LEU A 67 -0.54 5.69 -5.06
C LEU A 67 0.96 5.54 -5.33
N GLY A 68 1.69 4.88 -4.41
CA GLY A 68 3.11 4.61 -4.60
C GLY A 68 3.39 3.80 -5.87
N LEU A 69 2.54 2.82 -6.18
CA LEU A 69 2.63 2.06 -7.42
C LEU A 69 2.33 2.88 -8.69
N CYS A 70 1.40 3.85 -8.62
CA CYS A 70 1.18 4.81 -9.71
C CYS A 70 2.44 5.65 -9.96
N ILE A 71 2.97 6.27 -8.90
CA ILE A 71 4.17 7.12 -8.96
C ILE A 71 5.36 6.33 -9.50
N LEU A 72 5.59 5.10 -9.01
CA LEU A 72 6.71 4.27 -9.44
C LEU A 72 6.64 3.90 -10.93
N ARG A 73 5.43 3.67 -11.48
CA ARG A 73 5.27 3.46 -12.92
C ARG A 73 5.66 4.68 -13.73
N ASP A 74 5.25 5.85 -13.27
CA ASP A 74 5.55 7.11 -13.96
C ASP A 74 7.05 7.43 -13.90
N LEU A 75 7.74 6.97 -12.84
CA LEU A 75 9.21 6.98 -12.72
C LEU A 75 9.92 5.89 -13.53
N GLY A 76 9.19 5.09 -14.33
CA GLY A 76 9.74 4.04 -15.17
C GLY A 76 10.13 2.74 -14.42
N VAL A 77 9.76 2.60 -13.14
CA VAL A 77 10.03 1.40 -12.35
C VAL A 77 9.07 0.28 -12.77
N ARG A 78 9.62 -0.77 -13.38
CA ARG A 78 8.84 -1.88 -13.95
C ARG A 78 8.53 -3.02 -12.98
N ARG A 79 9.25 -3.10 -11.87
CA ARG A 79 9.11 -4.19 -10.88
C ARG A 79 9.21 -3.65 -9.46
N VAL A 80 8.26 -4.10 -8.64
CA VAL A 80 8.18 -3.81 -7.20
C VAL A 80 7.86 -5.12 -6.49
N GLU A 81 8.73 -5.55 -5.60
CA GLU A 81 8.60 -6.80 -4.84
C GLU A 81 7.99 -6.50 -3.47
N GLY A 82 6.65 -6.51 -3.42
CA GLY A 82 5.88 -6.36 -2.18
C GLY A 82 5.79 -4.94 -1.63
N TYR A 83 5.00 -4.79 -0.56
CA TYR A 83 4.64 -3.51 0.05
C TYR A 83 5.85 -2.70 0.54
N SER A 84 6.89 -3.36 1.05
CA SER A 84 8.09 -2.68 1.56
C SER A 84 8.82 -1.90 0.46
N GLN A 85 8.87 -2.43 -0.76
CA GLN A 85 9.48 -1.74 -1.89
C GLN A 85 8.62 -0.59 -2.41
N VAL A 86 7.30 -0.67 -2.27
CA VAL A 86 6.37 0.41 -2.69
C VAL A 86 6.65 1.71 -1.93
N PHE A 87 7.06 1.62 -0.66
CA PHE A 87 7.38 2.81 0.15
C PHE A 87 8.88 3.14 0.20
N ARG A 88 9.76 2.17 -0.08
CA ARG A 88 11.21 2.40 -0.15
C ARG A 88 11.62 3.10 -1.43
N LYS A 89 11.15 2.65 -2.59
CA LYS A 89 11.57 3.17 -3.89
C LYS A 89 11.22 4.66 -4.09
N PRO A 90 10.03 5.16 -3.69
CA PRO A 90 9.74 6.59 -3.80
C PRO A 90 10.67 7.47 -2.94
N VAL A 91 11.22 6.95 -1.83
CA VAL A 91 12.26 7.65 -1.05
C VAL A 91 13.57 7.70 -1.84
N GLU A 92 13.98 6.59 -2.47
CA GLU A 92 15.18 6.52 -3.32
C GLU A 92 15.09 7.48 -4.51
N HIS A 93 13.88 7.76 -5.00
CA HIS A 93 13.61 8.72 -6.08
C HIS A 93 13.29 10.15 -5.59
N GLY A 94 13.38 10.43 -4.28
CA GLY A 94 13.17 11.77 -3.72
C GLY A 94 11.70 12.26 -3.69
N VAL A 95 10.72 11.38 -3.92
CA VAL A 95 9.28 11.73 -3.88
C VAL A 95 8.75 11.75 -2.45
N LEU A 96 9.25 10.86 -1.58
CA LEU A 96 8.90 10.80 -0.17
C LEU A 96 10.10 11.10 0.71
N SER A 97 9.86 11.73 1.86
CA SER A 97 10.87 11.79 2.91
C SER A 97 11.16 10.40 3.48
N LEU A 98 12.38 10.19 3.98
CA LEU A 98 12.78 8.94 4.63
C LEU A 98 11.85 8.61 5.81
N GLU A 99 11.47 9.62 6.59
CA GLU A 99 10.57 9.46 7.73
C GLU A 99 9.20 8.91 7.32
N THR A 100 8.56 9.53 6.31
CA THR A 100 7.27 9.07 5.80
C THR A 100 7.37 7.68 5.20
N GLY A 101 8.43 7.40 4.42
CA GLY A 101 8.65 6.08 3.83
C GLY A 101 8.80 4.97 4.88
N GLU A 102 9.60 5.19 5.93
CA GLU A 102 9.75 4.21 7.01
C GLU A 102 8.51 4.08 7.88
N GLY A 103 7.81 5.17 8.16
CA GLY A 103 6.52 5.16 8.86
C GLY A 103 5.49 4.30 8.12
N MET A 104 5.35 4.50 6.81
CA MET A 104 4.45 3.71 5.97
C MET A 104 4.87 2.26 5.85
N LYS A 105 6.18 1.95 5.80
CA LYS A 105 6.65 0.55 5.87
C LYS A 105 6.25 -0.13 7.16
N ARG A 106 6.32 0.57 8.31
CA ARG A 106 5.89 0.02 9.60
C ARG A 106 4.38 -0.17 9.66
N LEU A 107 3.61 0.78 9.11
CA LEU A 107 2.16 0.72 9.07
C LEU A 107 1.63 -0.37 8.12
N ALA A 108 2.25 -0.50 6.94
CA ALA A 108 1.95 -1.53 5.93
C ALA A 108 2.43 -2.93 6.33
N ARG A 109 3.08 -3.07 7.48
CA ARG A 109 3.30 -4.34 8.16
C ARG A 109 2.21 -4.55 9.23
N PRO A 110 1.06 -5.20 8.95
CA PRO A 110 0.30 -5.80 10.05
C PRO A 110 0.24 -7.33 9.99
N ARG A 111 0.53 -7.96 11.15
CA ARG A 111 0.38 -9.39 11.52
C ARG A 111 1.15 -10.41 10.69
N ASN A 112 2.48 -10.40 10.80
CA ASN A 112 3.21 -11.67 10.72
C ASN A 112 4.39 -11.73 11.68
N PRO A 113 4.18 -12.04 12.97
CA PRO A 113 5.27 -12.53 13.79
C PRO A 113 5.51 -14.01 13.46
N THR A 114 5.77 -14.37 12.18
CA THR A 114 6.27 -15.68 11.70
C THR A 114 5.99 -15.88 10.20
N THR A 115 6.92 -15.52 9.31
CA THR A 115 6.91 -16.09 7.95
C THR A 115 7.62 -17.44 8.01
N HIS A 116 7.05 -18.35 8.81
CA HIS A 116 7.19 -19.78 8.60
C HIS A 116 5.83 -20.30 8.15
N SER A 117 5.81 -20.78 6.92
CA SER A 117 4.89 -21.78 6.38
C SER A 117 3.92 -22.40 7.39
N THR A 118 2.66 -21.99 7.37
CA THR A 118 1.55 -22.94 7.44
C THR A 118 0.31 -22.31 6.82
N GLY A 119 -0.31 -23.07 5.92
CA GLY A 119 -1.43 -22.61 5.12
C GLY A 119 -2.67 -22.30 5.95
N ARG A 120 -3.52 -21.49 5.34
CA ARG A 120 -4.90 -21.13 5.74
C ARG A 120 -5.01 -19.97 6.74
N SER A 121 -4.96 -18.75 6.19
CA SER A 121 -5.75 -17.64 6.72
C SER A 121 -6.89 -17.33 5.73
N THR A 122 -8.10 -17.76 6.09
CA THR A 122 -9.35 -17.33 5.46
C THR A 122 -9.71 -15.96 6.00
N THR A 123 -9.13 -14.92 5.41
CA THR A 123 -9.70 -13.57 5.41
C THR A 123 -9.32 -12.96 4.07
N PRO A 124 -10.27 -12.52 3.22
CA PRO A 124 -9.94 -11.92 1.93
C PRO A 124 -9.40 -10.50 2.17
N GLY A 125 -8.14 -10.41 2.61
CA GLY A 125 -7.43 -9.17 2.86
C GLY A 125 -6.26 -8.99 1.91
N TYR A 126 -6.02 -7.72 1.52
CA TYR A 126 -4.82 -7.17 0.86
C TYR A 126 -4.43 -7.65 -0.53
N THR A 127 -4.94 -8.80 -0.99
CA THR A 127 -4.56 -9.39 -2.29
C THR A 127 -5.62 -9.28 -3.38
N GLY A 128 -6.89 -9.05 -3.00
CA GLY A 128 -8.03 -8.99 -3.92
C GLY A 128 -7.97 -7.78 -4.86
N ARG A 129 -7.80 -6.57 -4.32
CA ARG A 129 -7.77 -5.32 -5.11
C ARG A 129 -6.52 -5.19 -6.00
N LEU A 130 -5.36 -5.62 -5.52
CA LEU A 130 -4.12 -5.55 -6.33
C LEU A 130 -4.13 -6.54 -7.50
N ARG A 131 -4.67 -7.76 -7.32
CA ARG A 131 -4.90 -8.68 -8.45
C ARG A 131 -5.93 -8.15 -9.44
N ALA A 132 -7.05 -7.59 -8.95
CA ALA A 132 -8.08 -6.98 -9.80
C ALA A 132 -7.55 -5.78 -10.60
N ALA A 133 -6.58 -5.04 -10.05
CA ALA A 133 -5.91 -3.92 -10.73
C ALA A 133 -4.75 -4.34 -11.65
N GLY A 134 -4.59 -5.65 -11.94
CA GLY A 134 -3.58 -6.18 -12.87
C GLY A 134 -2.16 -6.27 -12.30
N TRP A 135 -2.00 -6.10 -10.99
CA TRP A 135 -0.70 -6.18 -10.34
C TRP A 135 -0.45 -7.59 -9.78
N GLY A 136 0.18 -8.42 -10.61
CA GLY A 136 0.72 -9.70 -10.16
C GLY A 136 1.89 -9.48 -9.22
N LEU A 137 1.69 -9.66 -7.92
CA LEU A 137 2.80 -9.90 -6.99
C LEU A 137 3.39 -11.26 -7.36
N SER A 138 4.48 -11.28 -8.11
CA SER A 138 5.26 -12.50 -8.33
C SER A 138 5.69 -13.02 -6.97
N ARG A 139 5.19 -14.21 -6.60
CA ARG A 139 5.83 -15.01 -5.55
C ARG A 139 7.26 -15.24 -6.03
N GLY A 140 8.23 -14.63 -5.34
CA GLY A 140 9.62 -14.95 -5.52
C GLY A 140 9.78 -16.48 -5.49
N SER A 141 10.41 -16.99 -6.54
CA SER A 141 10.70 -18.40 -6.75
C SER A 141 11.56 -18.94 -5.60
N LEU A 142 10.93 -19.57 -4.62
CA LEU A 142 11.58 -20.60 -3.82
C LEU A 142 11.61 -21.88 -4.66
N ARG A 143 12.59 -21.96 -5.57
CA ARG A 143 13.08 -23.24 -6.08
C ARG A 143 14.15 -23.72 -5.11
N ARG A 144 13.92 -24.87 -4.48
CA ARG A 144 14.97 -25.90 -4.40
C ARG A 144 14.76 -26.80 -5.61
#